data_AF-A0A8S2A8Z5-F1
#
_entry.id   AF-A0A8S2A8Z5-F1
#
_cell.length_a   1.000
_cell.length_b   1.000
_cell.length_c   1.000
_cell.angle_alpha   90.00
_cell.angle_beta   90.00
_cell.angle_gamma   90.00
#
_symmetry.space_group_name_H-M   'P 1'
#
loop_
_entity.id
_entity.type
_entity.pdbx_description
1 polymer ?
#
loop_
_entity_poly.entity_id
_entity_poly.type
_entity_poly.pdbx_seq_one_letter_code
_entity_poly.pdbx_strand_id
1 'polypeptide(L)'
;MNNSKKRRTYNEPPRRERKPNTAIANDQLIYLPKEMIGFGVPNRPGLMMNRAVPVPDIACGPPFFYYENVAMAPKGVWATISNHLYDIVPEFVDSKHFCAAAR
;
A
#
# COMPACT_ATOMS: atom_id res chain seq x y z
N MET A 1 -54.20 8.60 26.13
CA MET A 1 -53.65 9.41 25.01
C MET A 1 -52.13 9.28 25.05
N ASN A 2 -51.55 8.29 24.36
CA ASN A 2 -50.10 8.07 24.36
C ASN A 2 -49.55 8.46 22.99
N ASN A 3 -48.78 9.55 22.97
CA ASN A 3 -48.31 10.21 21.76
C ASN A 3 -47.05 9.49 21.23
N SER A 4 -47.12 9.00 20.00
CA SER A 4 -46.05 8.25 19.35
C SER A 4 -44.99 9.19 18.78
N LYS A 5 -43.76 9.15 19.30
CA LYS A 5 -42.61 9.82 18.67
C LYS A 5 -41.85 8.82 17.80
N LYS A 6 -42.21 8.81 16.52
CA LYS A 6 -41.55 8.09 15.41
C LYS A 6 -40.04 8.34 15.42
N ARG A 7 -39.26 7.26 15.52
CA ARG A 7 -37.82 7.22 15.21
C ARG A 7 -37.64 7.58 13.73
N ARG A 8 -36.88 8.64 13.43
CA ARG A 8 -36.33 8.90 12.09
C ARG A 8 -34.98 8.18 11.99
N THR A 9 -34.98 6.98 11.44
CA THR A 9 -33.77 6.34 10.93
C THR A 9 -33.44 6.98 9.59
N TYR A 10 -32.32 7.71 9.54
CA TYR A 10 -31.77 8.19 8.27
C TYR A 10 -31.29 6.96 7.48
N ASN A 11 -31.88 6.75 6.32
CA ASN A 11 -31.41 5.76 5.35
C ASN A 11 -30.08 6.28 4.77
N GLU A 12 -28.95 5.88 5.34
CA GLU A 12 -27.67 6.05 4.65
C GLU A 12 -27.65 5.13 3.42
N PRO A 13 -27.37 5.65 2.21
CA PRO A 13 -27.23 4.79 1.05
C PRO A 13 -26.00 3.88 1.24
N PRO A 14 -26.07 2.61 0.80
CA PRO A 14 -24.96 1.68 0.94
C PRO A 14 -23.71 2.25 0.26
N ARG A 15 -22.58 2.23 0.97
CA ARG A 15 -21.27 2.60 0.42
C ARG A 15 -21.08 1.79 -0.85
N ARG A 16 -20.91 2.49 -1.99
CA ARG A 16 -20.52 1.86 -3.25
C ARG A 16 -19.11 1.32 -3.06
N GLU A 17 -19.00 0.06 -2.68
CA GLU A 17 -17.77 -0.71 -2.86
C GLU A 17 -17.50 -0.75 -4.37
N ARG A 18 -16.58 0.10 -4.83
CA ARG A 18 -15.96 -0.10 -6.14
C ARG A 18 -15.23 -1.43 -6.06
N LYS A 19 -15.83 -2.48 -6.63
CA LYS A 19 -15.11 -3.70 -6.91
C LYS A 19 -13.98 -3.33 -7.88
N PRO A 20 -12.69 -3.46 -7.50
CA PRO A 20 -11.63 -3.35 -8.47
C PRO A 20 -11.85 -4.46 -9.50
N ASN A 21 -11.63 -4.15 -10.78
CA ASN A 21 -11.69 -5.15 -11.85
C ASN A 21 -10.53 -6.15 -11.67
N THR A 22 -10.72 -7.14 -10.79
CA THR A 22 -9.85 -8.31 -10.62
C THR A 22 -10.16 -9.32 -11.72
N ALA A 23 -9.83 -8.97 -12.97
CA ALA A 23 -9.81 -9.89 -14.10
C ALA A 23 -8.36 -10.10 -14.61
N ILE A 24 -7.39 -10.01 -13.71
CA ILE A 24 -6.03 -10.49 -13.96
C ILE A 24 -5.88 -11.71 -13.05
N ALA A 25 -5.66 -12.87 -13.67
CA ALA A 25 -5.52 -14.14 -12.98
C ALA A 25 -4.55 -13.99 -11.79
N ASN A 26 -5.03 -14.28 -10.58
CA ASN A 26 -4.29 -14.12 -9.32
C ASN A 26 -2.90 -14.81 -9.34
N ASP A 27 -2.70 -15.81 -10.20
CA ASP A 27 -1.44 -16.55 -10.35
C ASP A 27 -0.27 -15.72 -10.91
N GLN A 28 -0.56 -14.56 -11.50
CA GLN A 28 0.45 -13.66 -12.09
C GLN A 28 0.78 -12.46 -11.20
N LEU A 29 0.14 -12.27 -10.05
CA LEU A 29 0.38 -11.11 -9.18
C LEU A 29 1.29 -11.47 -8.00
N ILE A 30 2.12 -10.52 -7.58
CA ILE A 30 2.99 -10.70 -6.42
C ILE A 30 2.20 -10.73 -5.10
N TYR A 31 2.68 -11.47 -4.11
CA TYR A 31 2.12 -11.44 -2.76
C TYR A 31 2.52 -10.14 -2.05
N LEU A 32 1.59 -9.20 -1.96
CA LEU A 32 1.77 -7.95 -1.23
C LEU A 32 1.51 -8.15 0.27
N PRO A 33 2.18 -7.39 1.15
CA PRO A 33 1.87 -7.37 2.58
C PRO A 33 0.40 -7.03 2.82
N LYS A 34 -0.23 -7.69 3.80
CA LYS A 34 -1.63 -7.43 4.18
C LYS A 34 -1.87 -5.96 4.57
N GLU A 35 -0.88 -5.34 5.21
CA GLU A 35 -0.88 -3.91 5.50
C GLU A 35 0.33 -3.25 4.83
N MET A 36 0.07 -2.41 3.83
CA MET A 36 1.10 -1.66 3.10
C MET A 36 1.45 -0.38 3.84
N ILE A 37 2.25 -0.53 4.90
CA ILE A 37 2.73 0.59 5.74
C ILE A 37 4.20 0.94 5.49
N GLY A 38 4.84 0.32 4.49
CA GLY A 38 6.26 0.52 4.20
C GLY A 38 7.16 0.24 5.41
N PHE A 39 8.16 1.08 5.61
CA PHE A 39 9.01 1.10 6.81
C PHE A 39 8.42 1.93 7.96
N GLY A 40 7.21 2.47 7.78
CA GLY A 40 6.49 3.19 8.81
C GLY A 40 5.58 4.27 8.24
N VAL A 41 4.48 4.52 8.95
CA VAL A 41 3.55 5.62 8.64
C VAL A 41 3.29 6.45 9.90
N PRO A 42 2.97 7.75 9.79
CA PRO A 42 2.86 8.65 10.95
C PRO A 42 1.86 8.19 12.03
N ASN A 43 0.78 7.51 11.63
CA ASN A 43 -0.31 7.10 12.53
C ASN A 43 -0.09 5.73 13.18
N ARG A 44 1.09 5.11 13.05
CA ARG A 44 1.39 3.79 13.63
C ARG A 44 2.64 3.86 14.51
N PRO A 45 2.59 3.30 15.74
CA PRO A 45 3.78 3.19 16.57
C PRO A 45 4.75 2.18 15.95
N GLY A 46 6.05 2.46 16.06
CA GLY A 46 7.11 1.57 15.56
C GLY A 46 7.61 1.94 14.16
N LEU A 47 8.11 3.17 13.97
CA LEU A 47 8.88 3.51 12.78
C LEU A 47 10.08 2.55 12.68
N MET A 48 10.18 1.79 11.59
CA MET A 48 11.35 0.97 11.31
C MET A 48 12.46 1.91 10.85
N MET A 49 13.34 2.30 11.76
CA MET A 49 14.53 3.08 11.42
C MET A 49 15.56 2.26 10.62
N ASN A 50 15.46 0.93 10.70
CA ASN A 50 16.35 0.00 10.00
C ASN A 50 15.56 -0.92 9.09
N ARG A 51 16.06 -1.09 7.86
CA ARG A 51 15.55 -2.10 6.92
C ARG A 51 15.94 -3.49 7.41
N ALA A 52 15.09 -4.47 7.19
CA ALA A 52 15.43 -5.87 7.46
C ALA A 52 16.58 -6.38 6.57
N VAL A 53 16.62 -5.89 5.32
CA VAL A 53 17.72 -6.13 4.37
C VAL A 53 18.46 -4.81 4.18
N PRO A 54 19.78 -4.76 4.48
CA PRO A 54 20.57 -3.54 4.32
C PRO A 54 20.72 -3.18 2.83
N VAL A 55 20.88 -1.88 2.55
CA VAL A 55 21.18 -1.39 1.21
C VAL A 55 22.64 -1.70 0.90
N PRO A 56 22.97 -2.22 -0.30
CA PRO A 56 24.36 -2.47 -0.68
C PRO A 56 25.21 -1.20 -0.73
N ASP A 57 26.48 -1.31 -0.39
CA ASP A 57 27.41 -0.16 -0.30
C ASP A 57 27.50 0.65 -1.60
N ILE A 58 27.38 -0.01 -2.76
CA ILE A 58 27.39 0.65 -4.08
C ILE A 58 26.22 1.61 -4.29
N ALA A 59 25.11 1.39 -3.58
CA ALA A 59 23.92 2.23 -3.61
C ALA A 59 23.81 3.15 -2.39
N CYS A 60 24.78 3.10 -1.48
CA CYS A 60 24.86 3.98 -0.32
C CYS A 60 25.57 5.29 -0.69
N GLY A 61 24.95 6.41 -0.33
CA GLY A 61 25.51 7.74 -0.54
C GLY A 61 24.96 8.45 -1.78
N PRO A 62 25.52 9.62 -2.11
CA PRO A 62 25.02 10.45 -3.20
C PRO A 62 25.41 9.91 -4.60
N PRO A 63 24.56 10.11 -5.63
CA PRO A 63 23.23 10.73 -5.54
C PRO A 63 22.21 9.77 -4.94
N PHE A 64 21.42 10.26 -3.99
CA PHE A 64 20.24 9.53 -3.53
C PHE A 64 19.21 9.48 -4.65
N PHE A 65 18.56 8.32 -4.83
CA PHE A 65 17.53 8.14 -5.84
C PHE A 65 16.22 7.64 -5.22
N TYR A 66 15.12 7.91 -5.92
CA TYR A 66 13.80 7.43 -5.58
C TYR A 66 13.08 6.99 -6.85
N TYR A 67 12.57 5.76 -6.84
CA TYR A 67 11.81 5.17 -7.93
C TYR A 67 10.48 4.66 -7.39
N GLU A 68 9.39 4.96 -8.09
CA GLU A 68 8.04 4.54 -7.76
C GLU A 68 7.45 3.74 -8.90
N ASN A 69 6.62 2.76 -8.55
CA ASN A 69 5.85 1.96 -9.47
C ASN A 69 4.63 1.39 -8.75
N VAL A 70 3.60 1.01 -9.52
CA VAL A 70 2.37 0.41 -8.98
C VAL A 70 2.70 -0.88 -8.21
N ALA A 71 2.20 -0.95 -6.96
CA ALA A 71 2.46 -2.09 -6.08
C ALA A 71 1.99 -3.42 -6.71
N MET A 72 0.79 -3.43 -7.31
CA MET A 72 0.23 -4.58 -8.02
C MET A 72 0.83 -4.73 -9.43
N ALA A 73 2.11 -5.09 -9.51
CA ALA A 73 2.77 -5.42 -10.76
C ALA A 73 2.72 -6.93 -11.06
N PRO A 74 2.81 -7.34 -12.34
CA PRO A 74 2.99 -8.73 -12.71
C PRO A 74 4.20 -9.37 -12.04
N LYS A 75 4.15 -10.69 -11.86
CA LYS A 75 5.19 -11.50 -11.24
C LYS A 75 6.50 -11.31 -12.01
N GLY A 76 7.59 -11.11 -11.28
CA GLY A 76 8.92 -10.89 -11.84
C GLY A 76 9.25 -9.44 -12.21
N VAL A 77 8.26 -8.55 -12.31
CA VAL A 77 8.53 -7.12 -12.58
C VAL A 77 9.34 -6.49 -11.45
N TRP A 78 8.91 -6.68 -10.19
CA TRP A 78 9.66 -6.20 -9.03
C TRP A 78 11.04 -6.84 -8.90
N ALA A 79 11.19 -8.13 -9.22
CA ALA A 79 12.50 -8.80 -9.23
C ALA A 79 13.43 -8.17 -10.28
N THR A 80 12.88 -7.84 -11.45
CA THR A 80 13.63 -7.15 -12.51
C THR A 80 14.02 -5.74 -12.07
N ILE A 81 13.10 -4.97 -11.49
CA ILE A 81 13.37 -3.61 -10.99
C ILE A 81 14.46 -3.65 -9.91
N SER A 82 14.33 -4.51 -8.90
CA SER A 82 15.33 -4.66 -7.84
C SER A 82 16.71 -5.02 -8.41
N ASN A 83 16.79 -5.98 -9.35
CA ASN A 83 18.05 -6.37 -9.98
C ASN A 83 18.74 -5.18 -10.71
N HIS A 84 17.97 -4.29 -11.35
CA HIS A 84 18.52 -3.09 -11.99
C HIS A 84 18.84 -1.96 -10.99
N LEU A 85 18.24 -1.99 -9.80
CA LEU A 85 18.40 -1.00 -8.75
C LEU A 85 19.19 -1.57 -7.56
N TYR A 86 20.31 -2.23 -7.86
CA TYR A 86 21.29 -2.72 -6.89
C TYR A 86 20.71 -3.69 -5.85
N ASP A 87 19.79 -4.55 -6.27
CA ASP A 87 19.12 -5.53 -5.41
C ASP A 87 18.43 -4.91 -4.18
N ILE A 88 18.06 -3.63 -4.26
CA ILE A 88 17.34 -2.96 -3.18
C ILE A 88 15.91 -3.51 -3.13
N VAL A 89 15.53 -3.98 -1.94
CA VAL A 89 14.16 -4.45 -1.65
C VAL A 89 13.20 -3.26 -1.70
N PRO A 90 12.09 -3.29 -2.46
CA PRO A 90 11.16 -2.18 -2.55
C PRO A 90 10.39 -1.94 -1.23
N GLU A 91 9.95 -0.71 -1.03
CA GLU A 91 9.03 -0.34 0.04
C GLU A 91 7.60 -0.25 -0.51
N PHE A 92 6.67 -1.03 0.07
CA PHE A 92 5.27 -1.01 -0.33
C PHE A 92 4.43 -0.23 0.68
N VAL A 93 3.87 0.88 0.24
CA VAL A 93 3.04 1.76 1.08
C VAL A 93 1.78 2.19 0.34
N ASP A 94 0.64 2.17 1.03
CA ASP A 94 -0.66 2.64 0.52
C ASP A 94 -0.92 4.07 0.99
N SER A 95 -1.30 4.95 0.06
CA SER A 95 -1.55 6.36 0.36
C SER A 95 -2.73 6.60 1.29
N LYS A 96 -3.59 5.61 1.56
CA LYS A 96 -4.70 5.72 2.53
C LYS A 96 -4.25 6.10 3.94
N HIS A 97 -2.97 5.87 4.25
CA HIS A 97 -2.37 6.23 5.54
C HIS A 97 -2.01 7.72 5.64
N PHE A 98 -2.00 8.43 4.50
CA PHE A 98 -1.63 9.84 4.39
C PHE A 98 -2.78 10.72 3.90
N CYS A 99 -3.73 10.17 3.14
CA CYS A 99 -4.86 10.91 2.61
C CYS A 99 -6.13 10.04 2.50
N ALA A 100 -7.24 10.66 2.09
CA ALA A 100 -8.53 9.98 1.91
C ALA A 100 -8.62 9.09 0.65
N ALA A 101 -7.55 8.99 -0.15
CA ALA A 101 -7.50 8.20 -1.37
C ALA A 101 -6.45 7.07 -1.26
N ALA A 102 -6.82 5.87 -1.71
CA ALA A 102 -5.89 4.74 -1.84
C ALA A 102 -5.22 4.76 -3.21
N ARG A 103 -3.94 4.42 -3.24
CA ARG A 103 -3.09 4.30 -4.43
C ARG A 103 -2.16 3.12 -4.25
#